data_AF-A0AAN9V3E8-F1
#
_entry.id   AF-A0AAN9V3E8-F1
#
_cell.length_a   1.000
_cell.length_b   1.000
_cell.length_c   1.000
_cell.angle_alpha   90.00
_cell.angle_beta   90.00
_cell.angle_gamma   90.00
#
_symmetry.space_group_name_H-M   'P 1'
#
loop_
_entity.id
_entity.type
_entity.pdbx_description
1 polymer ?
#
loop_
_entity_poly.entity_id
_entity_poly.type
_entity_poly.pdbx_seq_one_letter_code
_entity_poly.pdbx_strand_id
1 'polypeptide(L)'
;MVHQGYTPLRIFKLAEEFFISLNMSAMPDLFWERSILEKPADREITCHASAWDFYDAKDFRIKQCTRVDMEHMFTAHHEMGHIQYFLQYKHQPVVYREGANPGFHEAVGDVMSLSVSTPKHLRQVGLLRDEGPRDDDASALNYLFLQALQKVAFLPYAYLMDLWRWDVFNGSVTSDEYNCRWWRLREQYQGIEPPVDRTEEDFDPGAKYHIVASVPYIRYFVSYVIQFQFHRALCLEAGQFDPNDPMKPLYACDIYGSTAAGNKLKAMLQLGSSRPWPEALEAVTGSRRMDASGLLDYFKPLYEWLKAENARTGERVGWGPSRRACVSTRDELERLRRPDDMMDANKMEVDKMDAEMGGAVAAAAAPEAVPEVAAAAAAVVPEAAAPAADAPVPAPAPAAVAAPSDSVADEVVPAAEAPVDRR
;
A
#
# COMPACT_ATOMS: atom_id res chain seq x y z
N MET A 1 7.01 -11.04 22.06
CA MET A 1 5.77 -11.86 21.94
C MET A 1 5.92 -13.26 22.52
N VAL A 2 6.74 -14.16 21.94
CA VAL A 2 6.92 -15.55 22.44
C VAL A 2 7.31 -15.59 23.92
N HIS A 3 8.35 -14.87 24.33
CA HIS A 3 8.76 -14.78 25.74
C HIS A 3 7.69 -14.22 26.69
N GLN A 4 6.74 -13.44 26.17
CA GLN A 4 5.65 -12.84 26.95
C GLN A 4 4.37 -13.70 26.92
N GLY A 5 4.42 -14.91 26.35
CA GLY A 5 3.28 -15.82 26.29
C GLY A 5 2.14 -15.32 25.40
N TYR A 6 2.44 -14.64 24.29
CA TYR A 6 1.41 -14.25 23.34
C TYR A 6 0.77 -15.47 22.67
N THR A 7 -0.55 -15.41 22.51
CA THR A 7 -1.35 -16.34 21.70
C THR A 7 -1.96 -15.60 20.52
N PRO A 8 -2.38 -16.30 19.45
CA PRO A 8 -3.19 -15.71 18.39
C PRO A 8 -4.36 -14.86 18.89
N LEU A 9 -5.14 -15.34 19.86
CA LEU A 9 -6.21 -14.54 20.46
C LEU A 9 -5.70 -13.22 21.06
N ARG A 10 -4.56 -13.24 21.77
CA ARG A 10 -3.97 -12.03 22.34
C ARG A 10 -3.50 -11.05 21.27
N ILE A 11 -3.02 -11.54 20.12
CA ILE A 11 -2.66 -10.71 18.97
C ILE A 11 -3.89 -9.96 18.44
N PHE A 12 -5.02 -10.65 18.27
CA PHE A 12 -6.26 -10.01 17.82
C PHE A 12 -6.84 -9.06 18.87
N LYS A 13 -6.68 -9.35 20.16
CA LYS A 13 -7.08 -8.43 21.23
C LYS A 13 -6.24 -7.16 21.27
N LEU A 14 -4.94 -7.27 20.99
CA LEU A 14 -4.06 -6.10 20.81
C LEU A 14 -4.52 -5.26 19.60
N ALA A 15 -4.88 -5.90 18.49
CA ALA A 15 -5.43 -5.20 17.33
C ALA A 15 -6.76 -4.50 17.65
N GLU A 16 -7.67 -5.15 18.38
CA GLU A 16 -8.94 -4.56 18.81
C GLU A 16 -8.73 -3.31 19.67
N GLU A 17 -7.78 -3.37 20.62
CA GLU A 17 -7.42 -2.24 21.47
C GLU A 17 -6.96 -1.04 20.64
N PHE A 18 -6.15 -1.26 19.60
CA PHE A 18 -5.72 -0.21 18.68
C PHE A 18 -6.92 0.53 18.08
N PHE A 19 -7.90 -0.19 17.54
CA PHE A 19 -9.09 0.43 16.95
C PHE A 19 -9.99 1.11 17.98
N ILE A 20 -10.18 0.51 19.17
CA ILE A 20 -10.95 1.15 20.25
C ILE A 20 -10.29 2.47 20.68
N SER A 21 -8.96 2.54 20.73
CA SER A 21 -8.22 3.77 21.06
C SER A 21 -8.52 4.91 20.08
N LEU A 22 -8.91 4.58 18.85
CA LEU A 22 -9.32 5.51 17.79
C LEU A 22 -10.82 5.82 17.80
N ASN A 23 -11.55 5.50 18.87
CA ASN A 23 -13.01 5.66 18.94
C ASN A 23 -13.77 4.87 17.83
N MET A 24 -13.18 3.75 17.38
CA MET A 24 -13.86 2.80 16.49
C MET A 24 -14.60 1.72 17.28
N SER A 25 -15.35 0.88 16.58
CA SER A 25 -16.19 -0.14 17.18
C SER A 25 -15.35 -1.27 17.79
N ALA A 26 -15.71 -1.77 18.97
CA ALA A 26 -15.20 -3.07 19.43
C ALA A 26 -15.68 -4.19 18.48
N MET A 27 -14.95 -5.30 18.43
CA MET A 27 -15.37 -6.47 17.67
C MET A 27 -16.60 -7.10 18.34
N PRO A 28 -17.66 -7.45 17.57
CA PRO A 28 -18.87 -8.05 18.14
C PRO A 28 -18.61 -9.46 18.68
N ASP A 29 -19.44 -9.96 19.60
CA ASP A 29 -19.28 -11.29 20.19
C ASP A 29 -19.19 -12.41 19.14
N LEU A 30 -20.04 -12.35 18.11
CA LEU A 30 -20.03 -13.31 16.99
C LEU A 30 -18.68 -13.37 16.26
N PHE A 31 -17.93 -12.27 16.21
CA PHE A 31 -16.60 -12.26 15.61
C PHE A 31 -15.66 -13.19 16.39
N TRP A 32 -15.65 -13.10 17.73
CA TRP A 32 -14.80 -13.92 18.59
C TRP A 32 -15.25 -15.38 18.61
N GLU A 33 -16.55 -15.63 18.61
CA GLU A 33 -17.12 -16.98 18.65
C GLU A 33 -16.87 -17.76 17.35
N ARG A 34 -16.87 -17.08 16.19
CA ARG A 34 -16.96 -17.75 14.88
C ARG A 34 -15.75 -17.56 13.97
N SER A 35 -14.84 -16.64 14.29
CA SER A 35 -13.61 -16.47 13.52
C SER A 35 -12.66 -17.65 13.72
N ILE A 36 -11.89 -17.96 12.68
CA ILE A 36 -10.80 -18.94 12.74
C ILE A 36 -9.50 -18.15 12.85
N LEU A 37 -9.01 -17.99 14.08
CA LEU A 37 -7.79 -17.22 14.38
C LEU A 37 -6.54 -18.12 14.48
N GLU A 38 -6.71 -19.44 14.46
CA GLU A 38 -5.66 -20.45 14.51
C GLU A 38 -5.97 -21.56 13.49
N LYS A 39 -4.95 -22.26 12.98
CA LYS A 39 -5.18 -23.40 12.08
C LYS A 39 -5.85 -24.54 12.89
N PRO A 40 -7.05 -25.01 12.52
CA PRO A 40 -7.65 -26.18 13.16
C PRO A 40 -6.80 -27.43 12.94
N ALA A 41 -6.72 -28.31 13.94
CA ALA A 41 -5.96 -29.55 13.85
C ALA A 41 -6.73 -30.69 13.15
N ASP A 42 -8.05 -30.55 13.02
CA ASP A 42 -8.99 -31.58 12.56
C ASP A 42 -9.28 -31.54 11.05
N ARG A 43 -8.87 -30.49 10.34
CA ARG A 43 -9.20 -30.29 8.92
C ARG A 43 -8.21 -29.41 8.19
N GLU A 44 -8.13 -29.60 6.89
CA GLU A 44 -7.41 -28.69 6.00
C GLU A 44 -8.25 -27.45 5.67
N ILE A 45 -7.58 -26.30 5.62
CA ILE A 45 -8.18 -25.01 5.29
C ILE A 45 -7.20 -24.17 4.46
N THR A 46 -7.74 -23.25 3.67
CA THR A 46 -6.92 -22.21 3.02
C THR A 46 -6.40 -21.23 4.07
N CYS A 47 -5.09 -21.27 4.34
CA CYS A 47 -4.46 -20.43 5.37
C CYS A 47 -4.20 -18.98 4.96
N HIS A 48 -4.38 -18.61 3.69
CA HIS A 48 -4.30 -17.21 3.27
C HIS A 48 -5.32 -16.39 4.07
N ALA A 49 -4.85 -15.33 4.74
CA ALA A 49 -5.66 -14.48 5.58
C ALA A 49 -6.79 -13.83 4.76
N SER A 50 -7.93 -13.60 5.42
CA SER A 50 -9.11 -13.02 4.79
C SER A 50 -10.11 -12.59 5.86
N ALA A 51 -10.76 -11.45 5.62
CA ALA A 51 -11.87 -10.92 6.40
C ALA A 51 -13.19 -11.07 5.61
N TRP A 52 -14.29 -11.34 6.33
CA TRP A 52 -15.56 -11.73 5.75
C TRP A 52 -16.71 -10.93 6.36
N ASP A 53 -17.51 -10.28 5.51
CA ASP A 53 -18.85 -9.77 5.82
C ASP A 53 -19.89 -10.77 5.34
N PHE A 54 -20.81 -11.19 6.22
CA PHE A 54 -21.90 -12.11 5.88
C PHE A 54 -23.18 -11.37 5.42
N TYR A 55 -23.11 -10.05 5.27
CA TYR A 55 -24.15 -9.15 4.75
C TYR A 55 -25.45 -9.07 5.57
N ASP A 56 -25.50 -9.68 6.76
CA ASP A 56 -26.65 -9.63 7.68
C ASP A 56 -26.55 -8.49 8.72
N ALA A 57 -25.50 -7.67 8.61
CA ALA A 57 -25.14 -6.58 9.53
C ALA A 57 -24.83 -7.03 10.99
N LYS A 58 -24.58 -8.32 11.22
CA LYS A 58 -24.32 -8.90 12.54
C LYS A 58 -23.05 -9.75 12.55
N ASP A 59 -22.84 -10.57 11.54
CA ASP A 59 -21.79 -11.59 11.49
C ASP A 59 -20.62 -11.15 10.60
N PHE A 60 -19.46 -10.96 11.23
CA PHE A 60 -18.21 -10.55 10.60
C PHE A 60 -17.10 -11.44 11.14
N ARG A 61 -16.22 -11.96 10.28
CA ARG A 61 -15.25 -12.98 10.69
C ARG A 61 -13.90 -12.81 10.01
N ILE A 62 -12.86 -13.26 10.70
CA ILE A 62 -11.54 -13.47 10.10
C ILE A 62 -11.25 -14.97 10.01
N LYS A 63 -10.56 -15.36 8.93
CA LYS A 63 -9.95 -16.68 8.77
C LYS A 63 -8.47 -16.52 8.49
N GLN A 64 -7.65 -16.69 9.53
CA GLN A 64 -6.19 -16.56 9.49
C GLN A 64 -5.53 -17.69 10.30
N CYS A 65 -4.54 -18.37 9.70
CA CYS A 65 -3.72 -19.38 10.39
C CYS A 65 -2.58 -18.69 11.17
N THR A 66 -2.93 -17.93 12.19
CA THR A 66 -2.02 -17.01 12.90
C THR A 66 -0.88 -17.74 13.61
N ARG A 67 0.33 -17.22 13.45
CA ARG A 67 1.51 -17.61 14.23
C ARG A 67 1.93 -16.47 15.14
N VAL A 68 2.69 -16.79 16.18
CA VAL A 68 3.13 -15.80 17.18
C VAL A 68 4.43 -15.15 16.70
N ASP A 69 4.30 -14.25 15.72
CA ASP A 69 5.38 -13.45 15.16
C ASP A 69 4.90 -12.04 14.77
N MET A 70 5.83 -11.17 14.39
CA MET A 70 5.55 -9.77 14.05
C MET A 70 4.76 -9.64 12.74
N GLU A 71 5.02 -10.50 11.76
CA GLU A 71 4.33 -10.49 10.47
C GLU A 71 2.83 -10.74 10.66
N HIS A 72 2.47 -11.81 11.38
CA HIS A 72 1.07 -12.14 11.65
C HIS A 72 0.38 -11.14 12.59
N MET A 73 1.14 -10.43 13.43
CA MET A 73 0.61 -9.31 14.20
C MET A 73 0.18 -8.15 13.29
N PHE A 74 1.00 -7.79 12.29
CA PHE A 74 0.62 -6.78 11.30
C PHE A 74 -0.53 -7.27 10.42
N THR A 75 -0.52 -8.54 10.01
CA THR A 75 -1.66 -9.13 9.28
C THR A 75 -2.95 -9.06 10.10
N ALA A 76 -2.92 -9.32 11.41
CA ALA A 76 -4.11 -9.21 12.26
C ALA A 76 -4.68 -7.78 12.29
N HIS A 77 -3.83 -6.75 12.31
CA HIS A 77 -4.26 -5.35 12.20
C HIS A 77 -4.83 -5.04 10.81
N HIS A 78 -4.20 -5.54 9.75
CA HIS A 78 -4.67 -5.41 8.39
C HIS A 78 -6.08 -5.99 8.21
N GLU A 79 -6.26 -7.26 8.57
CA GLU A 79 -7.54 -7.97 8.43
C GLU A 79 -8.63 -7.36 9.34
N MET A 80 -8.27 -6.92 10.54
CA MET A 80 -9.22 -6.24 11.42
C MET A 80 -9.60 -4.85 10.90
N GLY A 81 -8.74 -4.20 10.10
CA GLY A 81 -9.09 -2.99 9.35
C GLY A 81 -10.21 -3.24 8.34
N HIS A 82 -10.21 -4.39 7.65
CA HIS A 82 -11.35 -4.80 6.83
C HIS A 82 -12.62 -4.98 7.65
N ILE A 83 -12.53 -5.65 8.82
CA ILE A 83 -13.68 -5.82 9.72
C ILE A 83 -14.23 -4.46 10.19
N GLN A 84 -13.37 -3.51 10.52
CA GLN A 84 -13.81 -2.16 10.87
C GLN A 84 -14.54 -1.48 9.73
N TYR A 85 -14.07 -1.64 8.49
CA TYR A 85 -14.77 -1.11 7.34
C TYR A 85 -16.18 -1.72 7.24
N PHE A 86 -16.29 -3.05 7.38
CA PHE A 86 -17.59 -3.75 7.44
C PHE A 86 -18.50 -3.17 8.51
N LEU A 87 -17.99 -3.03 9.73
CA LEU A 87 -18.75 -2.50 10.87
C LEU A 87 -19.23 -1.07 10.65
N GLN A 88 -18.44 -0.22 9.98
CA GLN A 88 -18.83 1.17 9.74
C GLN A 88 -19.92 1.32 8.69
N TYR A 89 -19.89 0.55 7.59
CA TYR A 89 -20.89 0.67 6.52
C TYR A 89 -22.04 -0.35 6.59
N LYS A 90 -22.10 -1.23 7.60
CA LYS A 90 -23.15 -2.27 7.70
C LYS A 90 -24.59 -1.76 7.69
N HIS A 91 -24.80 -0.47 7.94
CA HIS A 91 -26.12 0.17 7.90
C HIS A 91 -26.53 0.62 6.49
N GLN A 92 -25.59 0.66 5.54
CA GLN A 92 -25.86 0.98 4.14
C GLN A 92 -26.67 -0.13 3.46
N PRO A 93 -27.40 0.17 2.37
CA PRO A 93 -27.93 -0.85 1.46
C PRO A 93 -26.82 -1.81 1.02
N VAL A 94 -27.13 -3.10 0.86
CA VAL A 94 -26.13 -4.15 0.55
C VAL A 94 -25.25 -3.79 -0.65
N VAL A 95 -25.82 -3.17 -1.68
CA VAL A 95 -25.10 -2.72 -2.89
C VAL A 95 -24.02 -1.65 -2.61
N TYR A 96 -24.08 -0.98 -1.46
CA TYR A 96 -23.11 0.03 -1.04
C TYR A 96 -22.16 -0.44 0.07
N ARG A 97 -22.26 -1.72 0.48
CA ARG A 97 -21.38 -2.33 1.49
C ARG A 97 -20.09 -2.86 0.87
N GLU A 98 -19.37 -1.94 0.24
CA GLU A 98 -18.03 -2.16 -0.29
C GLU A 98 -17.17 -0.92 0.00
N GLY A 99 -15.85 -1.02 -0.18
CA GLY A 99 -14.99 0.15 -0.13
C GLY A 99 -15.30 1.12 -1.29
N ALA A 100 -15.00 2.41 -1.12
CA ALA A 100 -15.28 3.42 -2.15
C ALA A 100 -14.66 3.06 -3.52
N ASN A 101 -13.52 2.38 -3.49
CA ASN A 101 -13.03 1.49 -4.54
C ASN A 101 -12.24 0.33 -3.91
N PRO A 102 -11.85 -0.72 -4.66
CA PRO A 102 -11.14 -1.87 -4.08
C PRO A 102 -9.83 -1.53 -3.36
N GLY A 103 -9.12 -0.47 -3.76
CA GLY A 103 -7.88 -0.05 -3.11
C GLY A 103 -8.10 0.57 -1.72
N PHE A 104 -9.27 1.16 -1.45
CA PHE A 104 -9.59 1.71 -0.12
C PHE A 104 -9.68 0.61 0.92
N HIS A 105 -10.25 -0.54 0.56
CA HIS A 105 -10.42 -1.66 1.48
C HIS A 105 -9.08 -2.17 2.01
N GLU A 106 -8.13 -2.35 1.09
CA GLU A 106 -6.75 -2.76 1.35
C GLU A 106 -5.95 -1.68 2.11
N ALA A 107 -6.18 -0.40 1.80
CA ALA A 107 -5.43 0.70 2.41
C ALA A 107 -5.77 0.91 3.88
N VAL A 108 -7.04 0.72 4.28
CA VAL A 108 -7.49 0.93 5.66
C VAL A 108 -6.76 0.01 6.63
N GLY A 109 -6.61 -1.28 6.29
CA GLY A 109 -5.85 -2.22 7.10
C GLY A 109 -4.37 -1.83 7.20
N ASP A 110 -3.77 -1.46 6.07
CA ASP A 110 -2.35 -1.12 6.00
C ASP A 110 -1.98 0.17 6.76
N VAL A 111 -2.87 1.17 6.80
CA VAL A 111 -2.68 2.41 7.57
C VAL A 111 -2.47 2.13 9.06
N MET A 112 -3.18 1.14 9.61
CA MET A 112 -3.04 0.74 11.01
C MET A 112 -1.68 0.10 11.23
N SER A 113 -1.31 -0.82 10.33
CA SER A 113 -0.03 -1.50 10.36
C SER A 113 1.15 -0.52 10.32
N LEU A 114 1.06 0.59 9.59
CA LEU A 114 2.09 1.63 9.56
C LEU A 114 2.33 2.29 10.93
N SER A 115 1.28 2.51 11.72
CA SER A 115 1.41 3.08 13.06
C SER A 115 1.94 2.03 14.05
N VAL A 116 1.41 0.81 13.96
CA VAL A 116 1.73 -0.32 14.85
C VAL A 116 3.17 -0.81 14.66
N SER A 117 3.73 -0.67 13.45
CA SER A 117 5.11 -1.07 13.16
C SER A 117 6.15 -0.10 13.72
N THR A 118 5.75 1.08 14.20
CA THR A 118 6.72 2.07 14.69
C THR A 118 7.40 1.60 15.99
N PRO A 119 8.69 1.88 16.19
CA PRO A 119 9.36 1.63 17.47
C PRO A 119 8.65 2.31 18.65
N LYS A 120 8.06 3.48 18.42
CA LYS A 120 7.24 4.21 19.39
C LYS A 120 6.05 3.36 19.87
N HIS A 121 5.26 2.83 18.94
CA HIS A 121 4.12 1.99 19.29
C HIS A 121 4.55 0.69 19.98
N LEU A 122 5.58 0.02 19.44
CA LEU A 122 6.08 -1.24 20.00
C LEU A 122 6.58 -1.08 21.45
N ARG A 123 7.15 0.07 21.82
CA ARG A 123 7.48 0.38 23.22
C ARG A 123 6.22 0.60 24.06
N GLN A 124 5.25 1.35 23.53
CA GLN A 124 3.99 1.62 24.22
C GLN A 124 3.21 0.33 24.59
N VAL A 125 3.24 -0.68 23.72
CA VAL A 125 2.60 -1.98 23.99
C VAL A 125 3.53 -3.01 24.66
N GLY A 126 4.74 -2.59 25.08
CA GLY A 126 5.70 -3.41 25.81
C GLY A 126 6.38 -4.50 25.00
N LEU A 127 6.36 -4.42 23.66
CA LEU A 127 6.99 -5.38 22.75
C LEU A 127 8.42 -5.01 22.35
N LEU A 128 8.83 -3.76 22.56
CA LEU A 128 10.20 -3.26 22.42
C LEU A 128 10.67 -2.68 23.76
N ARG A 129 11.90 -3.00 24.19
CA ARG A 129 12.46 -2.52 25.46
C ARG A 129 12.97 -1.08 25.33
N ASP A 130 12.83 -0.28 26.39
CA ASP A 130 13.33 1.10 26.45
C ASP A 130 14.87 1.20 26.44
N GLU A 131 15.56 0.14 26.83
CA GLU A 131 17.03 0.05 26.84
C GLU A 131 17.66 -0.29 25.46
N GLY A 132 16.88 -0.26 24.38
CA GLY A 132 17.36 -0.48 23.02
C GLY A 132 18.23 0.66 22.47
N PRO A 133 18.76 0.54 21.23
CA PRO A 133 19.34 1.69 20.53
C PRO A 133 18.38 2.87 20.67
N ARG A 134 18.90 4.04 21.06
CA ARG A 134 18.11 5.27 21.07
C ARG A 134 17.51 5.45 19.67
N ASP A 135 16.40 6.19 19.56
CA ASP A 135 15.86 6.63 18.27
C ASP A 135 16.88 7.57 17.59
N ASP A 136 17.98 6.99 17.13
CA ASP A 136 19.07 7.62 16.41
C ASP A 136 18.86 7.41 14.91
N ASP A 137 19.59 8.20 14.11
CA ASP A 137 19.43 8.20 12.66
C ASP A 137 19.67 6.80 12.07
N ALA A 138 20.58 6.01 12.64
CA ALA A 138 20.88 4.66 12.18
C ALA A 138 19.70 3.70 12.40
N SER A 139 19.04 3.76 13.56
CA SER A 139 17.88 2.95 13.87
C SER A 139 16.66 3.34 13.03
N ALA A 140 16.47 4.64 12.78
CA ALA A 140 15.45 5.14 11.87
C ALA A 140 15.68 4.65 10.43
N LEU A 141 16.93 4.66 9.95
CA LEU A 141 17.29 4.12 8.64
C LEU A 141 17.05 2.60 8.55
N ASN A 142 17.42 1.83 9.57
CA ASN A 142 17.15 0.39 9.62
C ASN A 142 15.64 0.09 9.54
N TYR A 143 14.83 0.85 10.29
CA TYR A 143 13.37 0.75 10.22
C TYR A 143 12.85 1.08 8.82
N LEU A 144 13.25 2.22 8.26
CA LEU A 144 12.81 2.64 6.93
C LEU A 144 13.23 1.65 5.86
N PHE A 145 14.44 1.09 5.93
CA PHE A 145 14.92 0.08 4.98
C PHE A 145 14.04 -1.17 5.03
N LEU A 146 13.72 -1.67 6.23
CA LEU A 146 12.81 -2.80 6.40
C LEU A 146 11.40 -2.49 5.85
N GLN A 147 10.88 -1.28 6.11
CA GLN A 147 9.61 -0.83 5.55
C GLN A 147 9.65 -0.72 4.02
N ALA A 148 10.77 -0.27 3.44
CA ALA A 148 10.92 -0.15 1.99
C ALA A 148 10.97 -1.53 1.30
N LEU A 149 11.59 -2.53 1.92
CA LEU A 149 11.57 -3.91 1.44
C LEU A 149 10.14 -4.48 1.38
N GLN A 150 9.27 -4.08 2.31
CA GLN A 150 7.87 -4.53 2.32
C GLN A 150 6.96 -3.70 1.42
N LYS A 151 7.15 -2.37 1.39
CA LYS A 151 6.23 -1.43 0.75
C LYS A 151 6.69 -0.98 -0.63
N VAL A 152 7.92 -0.49 -0.74
CA VAL A 152 8.45 0.05 -2.01
C VAL A 152 8.75 -1.06 -3.00
N ALA A 153 9.42 -2.14 -2.57
CA ALA A 153 9.76 -3.25 -3.45
C ALA A 153 8.54 -4.01 -3.99
N PHE A 154 7.39 -3.90 -3.32
CA PHE A 154 6.14 -4.52 -3.74
C PHE A 154 5.40 -3.74 -4.83
N LEU A 155 5.56 -2.41 -4.90
CA LEU A 155 4.82 -1.56 -5.85
C LEU A 155 4.97 -2.01 -7.33
N PRO A 156 6.19 -2.29 -7.85
CA PRO A 156 6.30 -2.70 -9.24
C PRO A 156 5.70 -4.08 -9.50
N TYR A 157 5.76 -4.99 -8.51
CA TYR A 157 5.10 -6.30 -8.58
C TYR A 157 3.57 -6.16 -8.65
N ALA A 158 3.00 -5.29 -7.81
CA ALA A 158 1.57 -5.06 -7.80
C ALA A 158 1.06 -4.44 -9.09
N TYR A 159 1.84 -3.52 -9.67
CA TYR A 159 1.52 -2.88 -10.93
C TYR A 159 1.55 -3.87 -12.10
N LEU A 160 2.63 -4.62 -12.26
CA LEU A 160 2.83 -5.50 -13.41
C LEU A 160 1.84 -6.67 -13.46
N MET A 161 1.30 -7.11 -12.32
CA MET A 161 0.38 -8.24 -12.27
C MET A 161 -0.91 -7.99 -13.06
N ASP A 162 -1.53 -6.84 -12.87
CA ASP A 162 -2.73 -6.50 -13.64
C ASP A 162 -2.39 -5.94 -15.02
N LEU A 163 -1.20 -5.38 -15.26
CA LEU A 163 -0.72 -5.12 -16.64
C LEU A 163 -0.71 -6.42 -17.47
N TRP A 164 -0.10 -7.49 -16.93
CA TRP A 164 -0.09 -8.79 -17.59
C TRP A 164 -1.51 -9.31 -17.85
N ARG A 165 -2.41 -9.22 -16.85
CA ARG A 165 -3.80 -9.66 -17.03
C ARG A 165 -4.57 -8.82 -18.03
N TRP A 166 -4.36 -7.51 -18.06
CA TRP A 166 -5.02 -6.64 -19.04
C TRP A 166 -4.56 -6.95 -20.46
N ASP A 167 -3.27 -7.24 -20.65
CA ASP A 167 -2.75 -7.70 -21.94
C ASP A 167 -3.38 -9.04 -22.37
N VAL A 168 -3.54 -9.98 -21.44
CA VAL A 168 -4.24 -11.24 -21.71
C VAL A 168 -5.72 -11.00 -22.03
N PHE A 169 -6.42 -10.19 -21.24
CA PHE A 169 -7.85 -9.95 -21.40
C PHE A 169 -8.21 -9.12 -22.63
N ASN A 170 -7.33 -8.20 -23.06
CA ASN A 170 -7.55 -7.41 -24.27
C ASN A 170 -7.05 -8.12 -25.55
N GLY A 171 -6.40 -9.27 -25.42
CA GLY A 171 -5.90 -10.08 -26.53
C GLY A 171 -4.58 -9.62 -27.12
N SER A 172 -3.87 -8.65 -26.51
CA SER A 172 -2.52 -8.25 -26.94
C SER A 172 -1.48 -9.32 -26.68
N VAL A 173 -1.76 -10.23 -25.76
CA VAL A 173 -0.92 -11.39 -25.42
C VAL A 173 -1.77 -12.64 -25.47
N THR A 174 -1.40 -13.56 -26.37
CA THR A 174 -2.07 -14.84 -26.59
C THR A 174 -1.45 -15.96 -25.76
N SER A 175 -2.09 -17.13 -25.71
CA SER A 175 -1.69 -18.24 -24.83
C SER A 175 -0.30 -18.80 -25.11
N ASP A 176 0.22 -18.58 -26.30
CA ASP A 176 1.58 -18.90 -26.76
C ASP A 176 2.63 -17.86 -26.33
N GLU A 177 2.25 -16.80 -25.60
CA GLU A 177 3.16 -15.76 -25.10
C GLU A 177 2.95 -15.42 -23.60
N TYR A 178 2.15 -16.21 -22.89
CA TYR A 178 1.77 -15.93 -21.49
C TYR A 178 2.98 -15.83 -20.56
N ASN A 179 3.86 -16.81 -20.62
CA ASN A 179 4.94 -16.94 -19.65
C ASN A 179 6.11 -15.99 -19.98
N CYS A 180 6.43 -15.81 -21.24
CA CYS A 180 7.48 -14.90 -21.67
C CYS A 180 7.05 -13.44 -21.53
N ARG A 181 5.77 -13.10 -21.75
CA ARG A 181 5.25 -11.77 -21.38
C ARG A 181 5.39 -11.53 -19.88
N TRP A 182 5.03 -12.53 -19.06
CA TRP A 182 5.15 -12.43 -17.60
C TRP A 182 6.58 -12.09 -17.18
N TRP A 183 7.58 -12.83 -17.67
CA TRP A 183 8.98 -12.57 -17.34
C TRP A 183 9.52 -11.26 -17.92
N ARG A 184 9.09 -10.85 -19.11
CA ARG A 184 9.45 -9.53 -19.68
C ARG A 184 8.96 -8.39 -18.80
N LEU A 185 7.73 -8.48 -18.26
CA LEU A 185 7.19 -7.49 -17.33
C LEU A 185 7.92 -7.52 -15.96
N ARG A 186 8.24 -8.72 -15.45
CA ARG A 186 9.00 -8.90 -14.20
C ARG A 186 10.40 -8.28 -14.31
N GLU A 187 11.07 -8.47 -15.43
CA GLU A 187 12.33 -7.80 -15.73
C GLU A 187 12.16 -6.28 -15.84
N GLN A 188 11.21 -5.82 -16.66
CA GLN A 188 11.00 -4.39 -16.94
C GLN A 188 10.68 -3.57 -15.68
N TYR A 189 9.88 -4.09 -14.77
CA TYR A 189 9.40 -3.33 -13.61
C TYR A 189 10.13 -3.67 -12.31
N GLN A 190 10.63 -4.90 -12.12
CA GLN A 190 11.30 -5.30 -10.89
C GLN A 190 12.80 -5.54 -11.04
N GLY A 191 13.32 -5.70 -12.26
CA GLY A 191 14.74 -6.00 -12.46
C GLY A 191 15.16 -7.37 -11.97
N ILE A 192 14.27 -8.36 -12.06
CA ILE A 192 14.53 -9.74 -11.66
C ILE A 192 14.35 -10.70 -12.83
N GLU A 193 15.13 -11.77 -12.81
CA GLU A 193 15.08 -12.85 -13.79
C GLU A 193 14.74 -14.19 -13.11
N PRO A 194 14.19 -15.18 -13.85
CA PRO A 194 14.00 -16.51 -13.30
C PRO A 194 15.37 -17.16 -12.98
N PRO A 195 15.45 -18.09 -12.01
CA PRO A 195 16.72 -18.75 -11.70
C PRO A 195 17.16 -19.73 -12.80
N VAL A 196 16.26 -20.11 -13.71
CA VAL A 196 16.48 -21.01 -14.85
C VAL A 196 15.75 -20.46 -16.07
N ASP A 197 16.18 -20.84 -17.27
CA ASP A 197 15.43 -20.52 -18.49
C ASP A 197 14.01 -21.09 -18.42
N ARG A 198 13.08 -20.40 -19.06
CA ARG A 198 11.65 -20.73 -19.04
C ARG A 198 11.15 -20.96 -20.46
N THR A 199 9.98 -21.55 -20.56
CA THR A 199 9.31 -21.79 -21.83
C THR A 199 7.83 -21.43 -21.74
N GLU A 200 7.12 -21.41 -22.85
CA GLU A 200 5.65 -21.28 -22.87
C GLU A 200 4.93 -22.60 -22.51
N GLU A 201 5.67 -23.69 -22.36
CA GLU A 201 5.17 -24.91 -21.69
C GLU A 201 5.09 -24.74 -20.16
N ASP A 202 5.71 -23.69 -19.61
CA ASP A 202 5.55 -23.29 -18.21
C ASP A 202 4.43 -22.25 -18.06
N PHE A 203 3.85 -22.15 -16.86
CA PHE A 203 2.85 -21.12 -16.55
C PHE A 203 3.09 -20.50 -15.16
N ASP A 204 4.16 -19.72 -15.05
CA ASP A 204 4.57 -19.07 -13.81
C ASP A 204 3.58 -18.05 -13.22
N PRO A 205 2.80 -17.26 -14.00
CA PRO A 205 1.77 -16.42 -13.38
C PRO A 205 0.74 -17.25 -12.59
N GLY A 206 0.49 -18.51 -12.98
CA GLY A 206 -0.39 -19.43 -12.24
C GLY A 206 0.11 -19.81 -10.85
N ALA A 207 1.39 -19.60 -10.53
CA ALA A 207 1.94 -19.86 -9.20
C ALA A 207 1.55 -18.77 -8.16
N LYS A 208 0.88 -17.70 -8.58
CA LYS A 208 0.39 -16.65 -7.69
C LYS A 208 -1.11 -16.80 -7.45
N TYR A 209 -1.49 -16.94 -6.17
CA TYR A 209 -2.89 -17.13 -5.71
C TYR A 209 -3.91 -16.25 -6.43
N HIS A 210 -3.66 -14.94 -6.53
CA HIS A 210 -4.62 -14.00 -7.10
C HIS A 210 -4.90 -14.19 -8.59
N ILE A 211 -3.96 -14.77 -9.34
CA ILE A 211 -4.19 -15.13 -10.75
C ILE A 211 -5.19 -16.28 -10.83
N VAL A 212 -4.92 -17.39 -10.14
CA VAL A 212 -5.77 -18.59 -10.17
C VAL A 212 -7.10 -18.42 -9.45
N ALA A 213 -7.18 -17.53 -8.46
CA ALA A 213 -8.40 -17.18 -7.75
C ALA A 213 -9.20 -16.05 -8.43
N SER A 214 -8.75 -15.55 -9.59
CA SER A 214 -9.40 -14.48 -10.35
C SER A 214 -9.65 -13.19 -9.52
N VAL A 215 -8.71 -12.83 -8.64
CA VAL A 215 -8.81 -11.62 -7.79
C VAL A 215 -8.04 -10.46 -8.44
N PRO A 216 -8.68 -9.33 -8.82
CA PRO A 216 -8.02 -8.11 -9.30
C PRO A 216 -6.84 -7.68 -8.42
N TYR A 217 -5.65 -7.43 -8.98
CA TYR A 217 -4.44 -7.13 -8.19
C TYR A 217 -4.13 -5.64 -8.08
N ILE A 218 -4.67 -4.81 -8.98
CA ILE A 218 -4.46 -3.36 -9.00
C ILE A 218 -4.92 -2.67 -7.70
N ARG A 219 -5.84 -3.32 -6.95
CA ARG A 219 -6.25 -2.90 -5.61
C ARG A 219 -5.07 -2.70 -4.66
N TYR A 220 -4.04 -3.57 -4.76
CA TYR A 220 -2.86 -3.50 -3.91
C TYR A 220 -1.94 -2.33 -4.32
N PHE A 221 -1.75 -2.09 -5.62
CA PHE A 221 -0.99 -0.94 -6.09
C PHE A 221 -1.62 0.38 -5.63
N VAL A 222 -2.93 0.54 -5.84
CA VAL A 222 -3.69 1.72 -5.40
C VAL A 222 -3.58 1.87 -3.88
N SER A 223 -3.76 0.78 -3.13
CA SER A 223 -3.63 0.77 -1.68
C SER A 223 -2.26 1.26 -1.20
N TYR A 224 -1.19 0.81 -1.83
CA TYR A 224 0.18 1.17 -1.45
C TYR A 224 0.53 2.62 -1.77
N VAL A 225 -0.30 3.32 -2.55
CA VAL A 225 -0.22 4.78 -2.71
C VAL A 225 -1.12 5.48 -1.69
N ILE A 226 -2.42 5.16 -1.67
CA ILE A 226 -3.38 5.91 -0.85
C ILE A 226 -3.23 5.64 0.66
N GLN A 227 -2.66 4.51 1.08
CA GLN A 227 -2.39 4.26 2.50
C GLN A 227 -1.46 5.32 3.09
N PHE A 228 -0.47 5.80 2.32
CA PHE A 228 0.41 6.87 2.79
C PHE A 228 -0.27 8.24 2.74
N GLN A 229 -1.24 8.45 1.82
CA GLN A 229 -2.06 9.66 1.84
C GLN A 229 -2.98 9.70 3.07
N PHE A 230 -3.62 8.58 3.39
CA PHE A 230 -4.41 8.41 4.61
C PHE A 230 -3.54 8.60 5.85
N HIS A 231 -2.42 7.88 5.94
CA HIS A 231 -1.51 7.97 7.07
C HIS A 231 -1.04 9.41 7.27
N ARG A 232 -0.58 10.11 6.22
CA ARG A 232 -0.20 11.52 6.28
C ARG A 232 -1.33 12.40 6.84
N ALA A 233 -2.55 12.25 6.33
CA ALA A 233 -3.68 13.08 6.77
C ALA A 233 -4.11 12.79 8.22
N LEU A 234 -4.07 11.53 8.64
CA LEU A 234 -4.41 11.11 10.01
C LEU A 234 -3.32 11.50 11.01
N CYS A 235 -2.05 11.48 10.61
CA CYS A 235 -0.93 11.93 11.42
C CYS A 235 -0.93 13.44 11.63
N LEU A 236 -1.32 14.22 10.61
CA LEU A 236 -1.59 15.66 10.76
C LEU A 236 -2.72 15.88 11.78
N GLU A 237 -3.83 15.15 11.63
CA GLU A 237 -4.98 15.26 12.54
C GLU A 237 -4.62 14.87 13.99
N ALA A 238 -3.75 13.87 14.16
CA ALA A 238 -3.25 13.44 15.47
C ALA A 238 -2.16 14.37 16.06
N GLY A 239 -1.69 15.38 15.32
CA GLY A 239 -0.58 16.24 15.72
C GLY A 239 0.78 15.53 15.83
N GLN A 240 0.90 14.36 15.19
CA GLN A 240 2.07 13.46 15.22
C GLN A 240 2.99 13.64 14.00
N PHE A 241 2.54 14.35 12.98
CA PHE A 241 3.34 14.71 11.81
C PHE A 241 3.19 16.21 11.55
N ASP A 242 4.30 16.87 11.20
CA ASP A 242 4.31 18.22 10.64
C ASP A 242 5.38 18.27 9.55
N PRO A 243 5.03 18.60 8.28
CA PRO A 243 5.99 18.64 7.18
C PRO A 243 7.13 19.65 7.37
N ASN A 244 6.98 20.61 8.29
CA ASN A 244 7.98 21.64 8.58
C ASN A 244 8.77 21.35 9.87
N ASP A 245 8.43 20.29 10.61
CA ASP A 245 9.11 19.92 11.86
C ASP A 245 9.87 18.60 11.70
N PRO A 246 11.22 18.60 11.66
CA PRO A 246 12.00 17.38 11.54
C PRO A 246 11.87 16.47 12.76
N MET A 247 11.37 16.97 13.89
CA MET A 247 11.10 16.16 15.10
C MET A 247 9.80 15.38 15.02
N LYS A 248 8.95 15.66 14.01
CA LYS A 248 7.70 14.95 13.75
C LYS A 248 7.68 14.37 12.33
N PRO A 249 8.62 13.49 11.98
CA PRO A 249 8.65 12.92 10.64
C PRO A 249 7.51 11.91 10.45
N LEU A 250 7.02 11.79 9.21
CA LEU A 250 5.86 10.95 8.92
C LEU A 250 6.08 9.47 9.30
N TYR A 251 7.29 8.94 9.11
CA TYR A 251 7.60 7.54 9.41
C TYR A 251 7.59 7.19 10.91
N ALA A 252 7.63 8.18 11.79
CA ALA A 252 7.59 7.99 13.24
C ALA A 252 6.18 8.22 13.82
N CYS A 253 5.21 8.56 12.97
CA CYS A 253 3.85 8.80 13.41
C CYS A 253 3.19 7.52 13.94
N ASP A 254 2.58 7.65 15.11
CA ASP A 254 1.66 6.66 15.66
C ASP A 254 0.34 7.36 16.02
N ILE A 255 -0.75 6.98 15.35
CA ILE A 255 -2.08 7.57 15.58
C ILE A 255 -2.80 6.96 16.81
N TYR A 256 -2.22 5.96 17.47
CA TYR A 256 -2.81 5.30 18.64
C TYR A 256 -3.29 6.31 19.70
N GLY A 257 -4.53 6.13 20.17
CA GLY A 257 -5.20 7.02 21.13
C GLY A 257 -5.73 8.35 20.55
N SER A 258 -5.56 8.62 19.25
CA SER A 258 -6.10 9.81 18.60
C SER A 258 -7.55 9.60 18.15
N THR A 259 -8.50 9.97 19.02
CA THR A 259 -9.93 9.95 18.66
C THR A 259 -10.26 10.92 17.53
N ALA A 260 -9.52 12.01 17.36
CA ALA A 260 -9.68 12.94 16.25
C ALA A 260 -9.37 12.28 14.90
N ALA A 261 -8.20 11.62 14.79
CA ALA A 261 -7.83 10.87 13.59
C ALA A 261 -8.82 9.72 13.32
N GLY A 262 -9.19 8.99 14.37
CA GLY A 262 -10.15 7.91 14.27
C GLY A 262 -11.54 8.33 13.80
N ASN A 263 -12.07 9.45 14.30
CA ASN A 263 -13.34 10.04 13.85
C ASN A 263 -13.28 10.45 12.38
N LYS A 264 -12.17 11.05 11.94
CA LYS A 264 -11.94 11.43 10.54
C LYS A 264 -11.93 10.21 9.62
N LEU A 265 -11.21 9.17 10.01
CA LEU A 265 -11.19 7.92 9.25
C LEU A 265 -12.57 7.27 9.21
N LYS A 266 -13.25 7.17 10.36
CA LYS A 266 -14.59 6.61 10.49
C LYS A 266 -15.60 7.30 9.57
N ALA A 267 -15.55 8.62 9.45
CA ALA A 267 -16.44 9.37 8.54
C ALA A 267 -16.31 8.89 7.08
N MET A 268 -15.08 8.62 6.61
CA MET A 268 -14.84 8.05 5.29
C MET A 268 -15.32 6.60 5.18
N LEU A 269 -15.07 5.76 6.21
CA LEU A 269 -15.50 4.35 6.19
C LEU A 269 -17.03 4.18 6.14
N GLN A 270 -17.77 5.06 6.82
CA GLN A 270 -19.25 5.00 6.86
C GLN A 270 -19.92 5.24 5.50
N LEU A 271 -19.20 5.84 4.54
CA LEU A 271 -19.70 6.07 3.18
C LEU A 271 -19.84 4.76 2.39
N GLY A 272 -19.03 3.74 2.69
CA GLY A 272 -18.90 2.57 1.83
C GLY A 272 -18.66 2.96 0.37
N SER A 273 -19.44 2.39 -0.55
CA SER A 273 -19.44 2.75 -1.97
C SER A 273 -20.64 3.61 -2.38
N SER A 274 -21.33 4.25 -1.41
CA SER A 274 -22.50 5.12 -1.68
C SER A 274 -22.14 6.46 -2.35
N ARG A 275 -20.85 6.82 -2.37
CA ARG A 275 -20.32 8.05 -2.98
C ARG A 275 -19.16 7.73 -3.91
N PRO A 276 -18.92 8.56 -4.94
CA PRO A 276 -17.71 8.45 -5.75
C PRO A 276 -16.45 8.47 -4.88
N TRP A 277 -15.49 7.58 -5.17
CA TRP A 277 -14.26 7.49 -4.37
C TRP A 277 -13.48 8.80 -4.17
N PRO A 278 -13.51 9.80 -5.08
CA PRO A 278 -12.85 11.09 -4.83
C PRO A 278 -13.46 11.85 -3.64
N GLU A 279 -14.77 11.72 -3.40
CA GLU A 279 -15.45 12.31 -2.24
C GLU A 279 -15.07 11.59 -0.94
N ALA A 280 -14.95 10.26 -1.00
CA ALA A 280 -14.47 9.48 0.14
C ALA A 280 -13.00 9.82 0.48
N LEU A 281 -12.14 9.99 -0.54
CA LEU A 281 -10.75 10.43 -0.35
C LEU A 281 -10.66 11.81 0.30
N GLU A 282 -11.50 12.73 -0.15
CA GLU A 282 -11.55 14.11 0.35
C GLU A 282 -11.98 14.17 1.81
N ALA A 283 -12.92 13.33 2.24
CA ALA A 283 -13.38 13.26 3.62
C ALA A 283 -12.26 12.95 4.63
N VAL A 284 -11.21 12.26 4.21
CA VAL A 284 -10.06 11.91 5.08
C VAL A 284 -8.80 12.73 4.78
N THR A 285 -8.53 13.04 3.50
CA THR A 285 -7.28 13.71 3.11
C THR A 285 -7.43 15.19 2.76
N GLY A 286 -8.64 15.67 2.49
CA GLY A 286 -8.88 16.97 1.87
C GLY A 286 -8.54 17.04 0.38
N SER A 287 -8.13 15.93 -0.25
CA SER A 287 -7.82 15.82 -1.68
C SER A 287 -8.80 14.90 -2.38
N ARG A 288 -9.08 15.20 -3.65
CA ARG A 288 -9.91 14.37 -4.55
C ARG A 288 -9.07 13.51 -5.51
N ARG A 289 -7.74 13.50 -5.34
CA ARG A 289 -6.82 12.82 -6.26
C ARG A 289 -5.87 11.90 -5.49
N MET A 290 -5.68 10.70 -6.04
CA MET A 290 -4.59 9.82 -5.64
C MET A 290 -3.26 10.53 -5.95
N ASP A 291 -2.36 10.51 -4.98
CA ASP A 291 -1.07 11.20 -5.03
C ASP A 291 -0.03 10.44 -4.20
N ALA A 292 1.22 10.44 -4.67
CA ALA A 292 2.30 9.67 -4.07
C ALA A 292 3.15 10.48 -3.07
N SER A 293 2.81 11.74 -2.79
CA SER A 293 3.63 12.60 -1.92
C SER A 293 3.79 12.01 -0.53
N GLY A 294 2.75 11.41 0.06
CA GLY A 294 2.84 10.75 1.36
C GLY A 294 3.82 9.58 1.38
N LEU A 295 3.87 8.78 0.32
CA LEU A 295 4.83 7.67 0.19
C LEU A 295 6.26 8.22 0.07
N LEU A 296 6.46 9.23 -0.76
CA LEU A 296 7.78 9.84 -0.98
C LEU A 296 8.29 10.55 0.28
N ASP A 297 7.43 11.30 0.99
CA ASP A 297 7.76 11.96 2.25
C ASP A 297 8.15 10.94 3.34
N TYR A 298 7.40 9.82 3.43
CA TYR A 298 7.69 8.75 4.38
C TYR A 298 9.09 8.16 4.18
N PHE A 299 9.47 7.88 2.92
CA PHE A 299 10.75 7.23 2.60
C PHE A 299 11.88 8.20 2.25
N LYS A 300 11.64 9.52 2.28
CA LYS A 300 12.64 10.53 1.90
C LYS A 300 14.00 10.37 2.61
N PRO A 301 14.08 10.15 3.93
CA PRO A 301 15.37 9.98 4.60
C PRO A 301 16.15 8.77 4.08
N LEU A 302 15.45 7.66 3.84
CA LEU A 302 16.06 6.46 3.27
C LEU A 302 16.50 6.68 1.82
N TYR A 303 15.67 7.34 1.01
CA TYR A 303 16.00 7.61 -0.39
C TYR A 303 17.29 8.42 -0.53
N GLU A 304 17.45 9.48 0.25
CA GLU A 304 18.67 10.28 0.23
C GLU A 304 19.88 9.49 0.75
N TRP A 305 19.70 8.66 1.79
CA TRP A 305 20.76 7.78 2.27
C TRP A 305 21.18 6.75 1.21
N LEU A 306 20.23 6.08 0.55
CA LEU A 306 20.52 5.09 -0.51
C LEU A 306 21.25 5.72 -1.69
N LYS A 307 20.88 6.94 -2.10
CA LYS A 307 21.60 7.67 -3.16
C LYS A 307 23.05 7.93 -2.78
N ALA A 308 23.29 8.42 -1.56
CA ALA A 308 24.63 8.69 -1.08
C ALA A 308 25.44 7.39 -0.95
N GLU A 309 24.83 6.34 -0.41
CA GLU A 309 25.49 5.05 -0.18
C GLU A 309 25.84 4.34 -1.49
N ASN A 310 24.92 4.31 -2.47
CA ASN A 310 25.18 3.75 -3.79
C ASN A 310 26.30 4.50 -4.50
N ALA A 311 26.34 5.84 -4.39
CA ALA A 311 27.43 6.65 -4.95
C ALA A 311 28.77 6.37 -4.24
N ARG A 312 28.75 6.19 -2.92
CA ARG A 312 29.95 5.89 -2.10
C ARG A 312 30.53 4.51 -2.41
N THR A 313 29.68 3.52 -2.67
CA THR A 313 30.05 2.12 -2.93
C THR A 313 30.25 1.81 -4.42
N GLY A 314 29.84 2.72 -5.31
CA GLY A 314 30.00 2.55 -6.76
C GLY A 314 28.96 1.60 -7.37
N GLU A 315 27.81 1.43 -6.72
CA GLU A 315 26.76 0.54 -7.19
C GLU A 315 26.11 1.06 -8.48
N ARG A 316 25.81 0.14 -9.40
CA ARG A 316 25.09 0.47 -10.63
C ARG A 316 23.60 0.54 -10.33
N VAL A 317 22.99 1.71 -10.52
CA VAL A 317 21.54 1.88 -10.43
C VAL A 317 20.89 1.46 -11.75
N GLY A 318 19.87 0.60 -11.66
CA GLY A 318 19.25 -0.07 -12.80
C GLY A 318 19.87 -1.44 -13.10
N TRP A 319 19.36 -2.12 -14.11
CA TRP A 319 19.79 -3.47 -14.49
C TRP A 319 19.99 -3.58 -16.00
N GLY A 320 20.85 -4.52 -16.40
CA GLY A 320 20.98 -4.93 -17.79
C GLY A 320 19.88 -5.91 -18.22
N PRO A 321 19.86 -6.31 -19.50
CA PRO A 321 18.91 -7.30 -19.99
C PRO A 321 19.09 -8.65 -19.27
N SER A 322 17.99 -9.38 -19.10
CA SER A 322 18.02 -10.73 -18.51
C SER A 322 18.96 -11.65 -19.30
N ARG A 323 19.68 -12.49 -18.56
CA ARG A 323 20.53 -13.55 -19.12
C ARG A 323 19.77 -14.86 -19.32
N ARG A 324 18.46 -14.86 -19.06
CA ARG A 324 17.60 -16.04 -19.15
C ARG A 324 16.81 -16.00 -20.43
N ALA A 325 16.77 -17.14 -21.11
CA ALA A 325 15.90 -17.31 -22.25
C ALA A 325 14.48 -17.59 -21.77
N CYS A 326 13.51 -17.02 -22.50
CA CYS A 326 12.14 -17.50 -22.50
C CYS A 326 11.73 -17.75 -23.95
N VAL A 327 11.41 -19.01 -24.26
CA VAL A 327 11.17 -19.49 -25.64
C VAL A 327 9.89 -20.31 -25.73
N SER A 328 9.46 -20.64 -26.95
CA SER A 328 8.15 -21.27 -27.16
C SER A 328 8.10 -22.70 -26.61
N THR A 329 9.18 -23.47 -26.75
CA THR A 329 9.19 -24.90 -26.41
C THR A 329 10.47 -25.33 -25.70
N ARG A 330 10.41 -26.47 -25.00
CA ARG A 330 11.61 -27.10 -24.41
C ARG A 330 12.61 -27.56 -25.46
N ASP A 331 12.14 -28.04 -26.60
CA ASP A 331 13.00 -28.44 -27.71
C ASP A 331 13.82 -27.26 -28.26
N GLU A 332 13.21 -26.08 -28.37
CA GLU A 332 13.89 -24.85 -28.76
C GLU A 332 14.95 -24.46 -27.72
N LEU A 333 14.60 -24.55 -26.42
CA LEU A 333 15.54 -24.28 -25.34
C LEU A 333 16.73 -25.26 -25.32
N GLU A 334 16.50 -26.54 -25.61
CA GLU A 334 17.57 -27.53 -25.70
C GLU A 334 18.53 -27.26 -26.85
N ARG A 335 18.03 -26.80 -28.01
CA ARG A 335 18.87 -26.39 -29.15
C ARG A 335 19.75 -25.19 -28.78
N LEU A 336 19.19 -24.18 -28.10
CA LEU A 336 19.96 -23.02 -27.61
C LEU A 336 21.08 -23.40 -26.63
N ARG A 337 20.97 -24.54 -25.94
CA ARG A 337 21.97 -25.06 -25.00
C ARG A 337 23.04 -25.93 -25.66
N ARG A 338 22.86 -26.35 -26.91
CA ARG A 338 23.85 -27.19 -27.61
C ARG A 338 25.02 -26.30 -28.08
N PRO A 339 26.27 -26.62 -27.71
CA PRO A 339 27.44 -25.84 -28.10
C PRO A 339 27.64 -25.74 -29.63
N ASP A 340 27.20 -26.76 -30.38
CA ASP A 340 27.45 -26.88 -31.81
C ASP A 340 26.68 -25.84 -32.65
N ASP A 341 25.57 -25.30 -32.14
CA ASP A 341 24.75 -24.31 -32.86
C ASP A 341 25.21 -22.85 -32.66
N MET A 342 26.11 -22.56 -31.69
CA MET A 342 26.75 -21.24 -31.61
C MET A 342 27.75 -21.00 -32.74
N MET A 343 28.32 -22.07 -33.33
CA MET A 343 29.18 -21.95 -34.51
C MET A 343 28.36 -21.68 -35.78
N ASP A 344 27.17 -22.28 -35.91
CA ASP A 344 26.30 -22.11 -37.08
C ASP A 344 25.44 -20.83 -37.01
N ALA A 345 25.07 -20.33 -35.83
CA ALA A 345 24.42 -19.02 -35.70
C ALA A 345 25.36 -17.88 -36.11
N ASN A 346 26.63 -17.95 -35.71
CA ASN A 346 27.65 -16.97 -36.13
C ASN A 346 27.96 -17.11 -37.63
N LYS A 347 27.83 -18.31 -38.20
CA LYS A 347 27.97 -18.56 -39.64
C LYS A 347 26.77 -18.05 -40.44
N MET A 348 25.55 -18.22 -39.93
CA MET A 348 24.33 -17.65 -40.51
C MET A 348 24.31 -16.12 -40.43
N GLU A 349 24.82 -15.51 -39.37
CA GLU A 349 24.89 -14.05 -39.23
C GLU A 349 25.98 -13.44 -40.13
N VAL A 350 27.13 -14.13 -40.28
CA VAL A 350 28.19 -13.76 -41.23
C VAL A 350 27.77 -13.97 -42.69
N ASP A 351 27.13 -15.10 -43.03
CA ASP A 351 26.63 -15.37 -44.39
C ASP A 351 25.51 -14.40 -44.79
N LYS A 352 24.71 -13.92 -43.82
CA LYS A 352 23.66 -12.92 -44.05
C LYS A 352 24.24 -11.51 -44.20
N MET A 353 25.30 -11.17 -43.46
CA MET A 353 26.06 -9.93 -43.66
C MET A 353 26.81 -9.91 -44.99
N ASP A 354 27.39 -11.05 -45.43
CA ASP A 354 28.08 -11.17 -46.71
C ASP A 354 27.10 -11.14 -47.91
N ALA A 355 25.88 -11.67 -47.74
CA ALA A 355 24.81 -11.55 -48.74
C ALA A 355 24.28 -10.11 -48.88
N GLU A 356 24.23 -9.33 -47.78
CA GLU A 356 23.83 -7.92 -47.80
C GLU A 356 24.94 -7.00 -48.32
N MET A 357 26.23 -7.33 -48.08
CA MET A 357 27.38 -6.58 -48.58
C MET A 357 27.75 -6.90 -50.05
N GLY A 358 27.41 -8.09 -50.56
CA GLY A 358 27.66 -8.49 -51.95
C GLY A 358 26.70 -7.84 -52.98
N GLY A 359 25.59 -7.26 -52.53
CA GLY A 359 24.59 -6.61 -53.38
C GLY A 359 24.78 -5.10 -53.59
N ALA A 360 25.70 -4.47 -52.87
CA ALA A 360 25.83 -3.00 -52.81
C ALA A 360 27.12 -2.49 -53.47
N VAL A 361 27.37 -2.86 -54.73
CA VAL A 361 28.31 -2.13 -55.61
C VAL A 361 27.61 -1.82 -56.93
N ALA A 362 26.57 -0.99 -56.89
CA ALA A 362 26.14 -0.20 -58.03
C ALA A 362 25.31 1.01 -57.58
N ALA A 363 25.66 2.17 -58.14
CA ALA A 363 24.99 3.47 -58.08
C ALA A 363 25.36 4.41 -56.92
N ALA A 364 26.40 5.20 -57.17
CA ALA A 364 26.59 6.51 -56.57
C ALA A 364 25.85 7.58 -57.40
N ALA A 365 25.10 8.49 -56.74
CA ALA A 365 24.85 9.86 -57.21
C ALA A 365 24.25 10.76 -56.10
N ALA A 366 25.08 11.71 -55.64
CA ALA A 366 24.86 13.11 -55.19
C ALA A 366 23.69 13.52 -54.24
N PRO A 367 23.87 14.62 -53.45
CA PRO A 367 23.19 14.81 -52.17
C PRO A 367 22.04 15.83 -52.22
N GLU A 368 20.98 15.57 -51.47
CA GLU A 368 20.02 16.59 -51.03
C GLU A 368 19.89 16.58 -49.51
N ALA A 369 19.76 17.78 -48.96
CA ALA A 369 19.90 18.13 -47.56
C ALA A 369 18.74 17.64 -46.67
N VAL A 370 19.06 17.28 -45.42
CA VAL A 370 18.11 17.04 -44.33
C VAL A 370 18.58 17.85 -43.12
N PRO A 371 17.69 18.57 -42.41
CA PRO A 371 18.07 19.58 -41.45
C PRO A 371 18.57 18.98 -40.13
N GLU A 372 19.55 19.67 -39.55
CA GLU A 372 20.00 19.53 -38.18
C GLU A 372 18.84 19.77 -37.20
N VAL A 373 18.58 18.82 -36.30
CA VAL A 373 17.98 19.13 -35.01
C VAL A 373 18.91 18.61 -33.92
N ALA A 374 19.79 19.52 -33.52
CA ALA A 374 20.61 19.40 -32.33
C ALA A 374 19.72 19.40 -31.08
N ALA A 375 20.13 18.60 -30.11
CA ALA A 375 19.76 18.77 -28.72
C ALA A 375 20.08 20.21 -28.26
N ALA A 376 19.12 20.86 -27.62
CA ALA A 376 19.37 22.06 -26.84
C ALA A 376 18.62 21.97 -25.51
N ALA A 377 19.42 21.97 -24.45
CA ALA A 377 19.03 22.31 -23.11
C ALA A 377 18.50 23.76 -23.02
N ALA A 378 17.76 24.00 -21.94
CA ALA A 378 17.51 25.29 -21.28
C ALA A 378 16.72 26.37 -22.05
N ALA A 379 15.50 26.62 -21.57
CA ALA A 379 14.87 27.95 -21.51
C ALA A 379 14.38 28.10 -20.05
N VAL A 380 14.97 28.95 -19.19
CA VAL A 380 14.90 30.42 -19.15
C VAL A 380 13.47 30.93 -19.31
N VAL A 381 12.85 31.21 -18.15
CA VAL A 381 11.61 31.97 -17.99
C VAL A 381 11.99 33.45 -17.86
N PRO A 382 11.34 34.40 -18.55
CA PRO A 382 11.61 35.82 -18.36
C PRO A 382 10.85 36.38 -17.16
N GLU A 383 11.56 37.26 -16.47
CA GLU A 383 11.19 38.11 -15.35
C GLU A 383 10.22 39.24 -15.77
N ALA A 384 9.17 39.52 -14.96
CA ALA A 384 8.75 40.90 -14.63
C ALA A 384 7.61 40.97 -13.60
N ALA A 385 7.80 41.93 -12.69
CA ALA A 385 6.84 42.71 -11.89
C ALA A 385 6.46 42.19 -10.48
N ALA A 386 7.16 42.78 -9.50
CA ALA A 386 6.77 42.82 -8.09
C ALA A 386 5.49 43.65 -7.86
N PRO A 387 4.74 43.39 -6.78
CA PRO A 387 4.01 44.43 -6.08
C PRO A 387 4.66 44.77 -4.72
N ALA A 388 4.49 46.03 -4.37
CA ALA A 388 5.08 46.73 -3.25
C ALA A 388 4.66 46.20 -1.88
N ALA A 389 5.53 46.47 -0.90
CA ALA A 389 5.26 46.36 0.52
C ALA A 389 4.09 47.26 0.94
N ASP A 390 3.20 46.73 1.78
CA ASP A 390 2.34 47.55 2.62
C ASP A 390 2.24 46.95 4.05
N ALA A 391 2.16 47.86 5.00
CA ALA A 391 2.41 47.72 6.43
C ALA A 391 1.29 46.97 7.21
N PRO A 392 1.44 46.70 8.53
CA PRO A 392 0.68 45.67 9.24
C PRO A 392 -0.71 46.15 9.68
N VAL A 393 -1.71 45.26 9.58
CA VAL A 393 -3.06 45.45 10.11
C VAL A 393 -3.19 44.70 11.45
N PRO A 394 -3.78 45.30 12.50
CA PRO A 394 -3.63 44.85 13.89
C PRO A 394 -4.53 43.67 14.26
N ALA A 395 -4.08 42.92 15.28
CA ALA A 395 -4.79 41.81 15.90
C ALA A 395 -6.14 42.25 16.51
N PRO A 396 -7.22 41.45 16.36
CA PRO A 396 -8.43 41.64 17.15
C PRO A 396 -8.22 41.12 18.58
N ALA A 397 -8.63 41.96 19.55
CA ALA A 397 -8.60 41.74 20.99
C ALA A 397 -9.46 40.53 21.44
N PRO A 398 -9.15 39.91 22.60
CA PRO A 398 -9.83 38.71 23.06
C PRO A 398 -11.26 38.99 23.51
N ALA A 399 -12.19 38.13 23.07
CA ALA A 399 -13.57 38.14 23.53
C ALA A 399 -13.63 37.79 25.03
N ALA A 400 -14.26 38.67 25.79
CA ALA A 400 -14.46 38.56 27.22
C ALA A 400 -15.46 37.45 27.56
N VAL A 401 -15.11 36.73 28.62
CA VAL A 401 -15.91 35.76 29.36
C VAL A 401 -17.16 36.43 29.92
N ALA A 402 -18.34 35.91 29.59
CA ALA A 402 -19.58 36.22 30.30
C ALA A 402 -19.86 35.12 31.33
N ALA A 403 -19.84 35.51 32.61
CA ALA A 403 -20.32 34.70 33.73
C ALA A 403 -21.86 34.81 33.84
N PRO A 404 -22.53 33.84 34.48
CA PRO A 404 -24.00 33.76 34.51
C PRO A 404 -24.58 34.68 35.59
N SER A 405 -25.79 35.21 35.33
CA SER A 405 -26.60 35.92 36.33
C SER A 405 -27.74 35.02 36.83
N ASP A 406 -27.80 34.90 38.15
CA ASP A 406 -28.80 34.20 38.95
C ASP A 406 -30.21 34.84 38.98
N SER A 407 -31.15 34.05 39.52
CA SER A 407 -32.40 34.41 40.22
C SER A 407 -33.68 34.45 39.34
N VAL A 408 -34.86 33.90 39.70
CA VAL A 408 -35.48 33.57 41.00
C VAL A 408 -36.50 32.40 40.85
N ALA A 409 -36.59 31.61 41.93
CA ALA A 409 -37.65 30.73 42.49
C ALA A 409 -39.01 30.49 41.77
N ASP A 410 -39.53 29.25 41.80
CA ASP A 410 -40.50 28.81 42.83
C ASP A 410 -40.79 27.28 42.83
N GLU A 411 -40.93 26.75 44.06
CA GLU A 411 -41.63 25.56 44.63
C GLU A 411 -41.80 24.25 43.80
N VAL A 412 -41.34 23.05 44.20
CA VAL A 412 -41.55 22.20 45.40
C VAL A 412 -42.94 21.52 45.52
N VAL A 413 -43.06 20.28 44.95
CA VAL A 413 -43.48 18.97 45.58
C VAL A 413 -44.94 18.81 46.14
N PRO A 414 -45.55 17.60 46.29
CA PRO A 414 -45.72 16.37 45.48
C PRO A 414 -47.18 15.80 45.48
N ALA A 415 -47.43 14.64 44.84
CA ALA A 415 -48.35 13.58 45.31
C ALA A 415 -48.30 12.39 44.30
N ALA A 416 -47.82 11.19 44.64
CA ALA A 416 -48.36 10.14 45.52
C ALA A 416 -49.07 9.02 44.72
N GLU A 417 -48.46 7.83 44.81
CA GLU A 417 -49.02 6.47 44.95
C GLU A 417 -50.37 6.10 44.30
N ALA A 418 -50.39 5.07 43.45
CA ALA A 418 -50.79 3.69 43.84
C ALA A 418 -51.01 2.77 42.61
N PRO A 419 -50.81 1.44 42.73
CA PRO A 419 -50.94 0.46 41.65
C PRO A 419 -52.36 -0.14 41.57
N VAL A 420 -52.77 -0.60 40.39
CA VAL A 420 -53.93 -1.50 40.23
C VAL A 420 -53.58 -2.67 39.31
N ASP A 421 -54.09 -3.81 39.76
CA ASP A 421 -53.79 -5.21 39.52
C ASP A 421 -54.61 -5.82 38.35
N ARG A 422 -54.13 -6.97 37.85
CA ARG A 422 -54.79 -8.03 37.04
C ARG A 422 -55.40 -7.73 35.66
N ARG A 423 -54.84 -8.37 34.63
CA ARG A 423 -55.33 -9.66 34.09
C ARG A 423 -54.31 -10.29 33.17
#